data_AF-A0AB40DMM5-F1
#
_entry.id   AF-A0AB40DMM5-F1
#
_cell.length_a   1.000
_cell.length_b   1.000
_cell.length_c   1.000
_cell.angle_alpha   90.00
_cell.angle_beta   90.00
_cell.angle_gamma   90.00
#
_symmetry.space_group_name_H-M   'P 1'
#
loop_
_entity.id
_entity.type
_entity.pdbx_description
1 polymer ?
#
loop_
_entity_poly.entity_id
_entity_poly.type
_entity_poly.pdbx_seq_one_letter_code
_entity_poly.pdbx_strand_id
1 'polypeptide(L)'
;MVGKVLGIKDLEQFSSRRSSVYVDPECDKFFELPLFIAASSNDITTKCQCFQFSPGKEPALRSYTEIQQLLQQGKKRDVKNILRENSWPINSPIRSQLWPMLCGQHQTKQQMLDGFYWEMVHQVFGTTELSEKPIMLPAFVDATHCLPYHLTSTGRAVADRIVNVLGYDCPDITYSPVLYPITSILLHFMSEEEAYMCLAGLVGSKEKVFINQTKLQHEVTWKTVMQIAKKHTKSATSYFQRICPGLKLERIFMDWCWWILAGLPFQHLVRIMDCYFHEGIKVLYRVALVILNLFHKECQSNNEWSPDNIKNDIGNALIKFCKKIPVSPAKLLHAAFSIRGLSTQYISRIFIKTEMLLKSRSVLTSGSKQLIKSRSSDNLPTSQSQVNIQMMSHTLTIREKLHSESCRNLGEKSPGHRAIAMGVYPIHNLKSQACKNEDHFGLPGTKNFIKTWTDRQFLFTLWSWLPVRITMYQPVLLYTTEEHGCSLTTFYVRVEQHEPTLLMIKTCNNEVFGAYCSSRWFERNVKDDKGQRQAYFGTGETFLFSLYPERAKYPWVGIEGDKDLGHSSELFMAADSKMITIGGGEGQAIWMDENIRFGKTDSCKTFNNPPLCPSGDFEIRVLEVYGFVGI
;
A
#
# COMPACT_ATOMS: atom_id res chain seq x y z
N MET A 1 31.51 -35.34 -44.00
CA MET A 1 30.54 -35.78 -42.98
C MET A 1 29.60 -34.61 -42.70
N VAL A 2 28.35 -34.76 -43.16
CA VAL A 2 27.08 -34.10 -42.78
C VAL A 2 27.22 -32.90 -41.82
N GLY A 3 26.91 -31.64 -42.15
CA GLY A 3 25.88 -31.15 -43.06
C GLY A 3 24.49 -31.10 -42.38
N LYS A 4 24.32 -30.24 -41.36
CA LYS A 4 22.98 -29.86 -40.88
C LYS A 4 22.83 -28.34 -40.84
N VAL A 5 22.12 -27.86 -41.85
CA VAL A 5 21.44 -26.56 -41.90
C VAL A 5 20.42 -26.52 -40.76
N LEU A 6 20.53 -25.54 -39.86
CA LEU A 6 19.41 -25.09 -39.04
C LEU A 6 19.01 -23.71 -39.56
N GLY A 7 17.73 -23.61 -39.91
CA GLY A 7 17.18 -22.59 -40.78
C GLY A 7 17.07 -21.22 -40.13
N ILE A 8 16.99 -20.23 -41.01
CA ILE A 8 16.59 -18.85 -40.77
C ILE A 8 15.15 -18.85 -40.22
N LYS A 9 14.99 -19.08 -38.92
CA LYS A 9 13.73 -18.86 -38.17
C LYS A 9 13.93 -18.29 -36.76
N ASP A 10 15.16 -18.21 -36.26
CA ASP A 10 15.44 -17.73 -34.90
C ASP A 10 15.87 -16.25 -34.82
N LEU A 11 15.87 -15.50 -35.94
CA LEU A 11 16.18 -14.06 -35.94
C LEU A 11 14.94 -13.14 -36.02
N GLU A 12 13.74 -13.67 -36.22
CA GLU A 12 12.50 -12.86 -36.23
C GLU A 12 11.89 -12.65 -34.83
N GLN A 13 12.39 -13.33 -33.78
CA GLN A 13 11.89 -13.14 -32.41
C GLN A 13 12.49 -11.94 -31.66
N PHE A 14 13.51 -11.26 -32.19
CA PHE A 14 14.18 -10.15 -31.50
C PHE A 14 13.95 -8.76 -32.11
N SER A 15 13.16 -8.63 -33.19
CA SER A 15 13.04 -7.35 -33.93
C SER A 15 11.67 -6.65 -33.90
N SER A 16 10.66 -7.15 -33.18
CA SER A 16 9.29 -6.61 -33.31
C SER A 16 8.76 -5.68 -32.19
N ARG A 17 9.55 -5.22 -31.21
CA ARG A 17 9.03 -4.33 -30.13
C ARG A 17 10.02 -3.28 -29.59
N ARG A 18 10.56 -2.39 -30.43
CA ARG A 18 11.21 -1.17 -29.92
C ARG A 18 10.79 0.06 -30.72
N SER A 19 9.56 0.51 -30.50
CA SER A 19 9.22 1.91 -30.75
C SER A 19 10.06 2.75 -29.78
N SER A 20 10.95 3.61 -30.29
CA SER A 20 11.82 4.44 -29.44
C SER A 20 10.96 5.36 -28.57
N VAL A 21 10.98 5.13 -27.26
CA VAL A 21 10.17 5.87 -26.26
C VAL A 21 10.80 7.24 -25.93
N TYR A 22 12.04 7.47 -26.39
CA TYR A 22 12.92 8.59 -26.05
C TYR A 22 13.39 9.38 -27.29
N VAL A 23 13.55 10.70 -27.11
CA VAL A 23 14.24 11.59 -28.06
C VAL A 23 15.47 12.16 -27.35
N ASP A 24 16.64 11.97 -27.95
CA ASP A 24 17.88 12.58 -27.47
C ASP A 24 17.85 14.09 -27.73
N PRO A 25 17.90 14.95 -26.69
CA PRO A 25 17.88 16.40 -26.87
C PRO A 25 19.12 16.97 -27.57
N GLU A 26 20.18 16.20 -27.82
CA GLU A 26 21.32 16.62 -28.64
C GLU A 26 21.22 16.19 -30.12
N CYS A 27 20.14 15.51 -30.52
CA CYS A 27 19.97 14.98 -31.88
C CYS A 27 19.13 15.92 -32.76
N ASP A 28 19.65 17.10 -33.07
CA ASP A 28 19.08 18.07 -34.03
C ASP A 28 19.18 17.62 -35.52
N LYS A 29 19.24 16.31 -35.81
CA LYS A 29 19.34 15.76 -37.18
C LYS A 29 18.15 14.90 -37.61
N PHE A 30 17.01 14.98 -36.93
CA PHE A 30 15.83 14.15 -37.25
C PHE A 30 14.80 14.78 -38.18
N PHE A 31 15.06 15.98 -38.73
CA PHE A 31 14.27 16.54 -39.83
C PHE A 31 15.05 16.43 -41.13
N GLU A 32 14.99 15.27 -41.79
CA GLU A 32 14.92 15.11 -43.26
C GLU A 32 14.87 13.62 -43.68
N LEU A 33 13.64 13.12 -43.88
CA LEU A 33 13.21 12.16 -44.94
C LEU A 33 13.78 10.70 -44.96
N PRO A 34 13.21 9.76 -45.77
CA PRO A 34 12.45 8.60 -45.27
C PRO A 34 13.05 7.22 -45.63
N LEU A 35 12.50 6.15 -45.04
CA LEU A 35 12.47 4.74 -45.52
C LEU A 35 13.70 4.26 -46.31
N PHE A 36 14.62 3.51 -45.71
CA PHE A 36 15.27 2.38 -46.39
C PHE A 36 15.87 1.37 -45.39
N ILE A 37 15.58 0.10 -45.66
CA ILE A 37 16.14 -1.10 -45.02
C ILE A 37 17.47 -1.47 -45.73
N ALA A 38 18.40 -2.03 -44.95
CA ALA A 38 19.57 -2.86 -45.31
C ALA A 38 20.93 -2.19 -45.62
N ALA A 39 21.98 -2.84 -45.06
CA ALA A 39 23.43 -2.71 -45.25
C ALA A 39 24.06 -1.38 -44.74
N SER A 40 25.30 -1.31 -44.23
CA SER A 40 26.46 -2.19 -44.28
C SER A 40 27.35 -1.98 -43.04
N SER A 41 28.19 -2.97 -42.78
CA SER A 41 29.43 -2.90 -42.01
C SER A 41 30.30 -1.65 -42.24
N ASN A 42 31.06 -1.31 -41.18
CA ASN A 42 32.25 -0.43 -41.08
C ASN A 42 32.05 1.03 -40.62
N ASP A 43 32.78 1.33 -39.54
CA ASP A 43 33.31 2.61 -39.07
C ASP A 43 32.56 3.90 -39.43
N ILE A 44 31.88 4.47 -38.44
CA ILE A 44 31.68 5.93 -38.35
C ILE A 44 31.92 6.37 -36.89
N THR A 45 33.20 6.56 -36.54
CA THR A 45 33.60 7.45 -35.45
C THR A 45 33.52 8.90 -35.93
N THR A 46 32.31 9.46 -36.04
CA THR A 46 32.14 10.91 -36.24
C THR A 46 32.30 11.62 -34.91
N LYS A 47 33.47 12.25 -34.76
CA LYS A 47 33.82 13.22 -33.72
C LYS A 47 32.75 14.33 -33.62
N CYS A 48 31.96 14.35 -32.54
CA CYS A 48 31.24 15.54 -32.09
C CYS A 48 32.29 16.55 -31.60
N GLN A 49 32.37 17.73 -32.21
CA GLN A 49 33.29 18.82 -31.81
C GLN A 49 32.83 19.55 -30.52
N CYS A 50 32.00 18.90 -29.72
CA CYS A 50 31.27 19.43 -28.57
C CYS A 50 32.04 19.25 -27.25
N PHE A 51 33.03 18.34 -27.26
CA PHE A 51 33.83 17.98 -26.09
C PHE A 51 35.32 18.06 -26.43
N GLN A 52 35.93 19.24 -26.24
CA GLN A 52 37.37 19.29 -26.00
C GLN A 52 37.62 18.81 -24.57
N PHE A 53 37.84 17.51 -24.40
CA PHE A 53 38.43 16.99 -23.17
C PHE A 53 39.87 17.47 -23.09
N SER A 54 40.21 18.24 -22.05
CA SER A 54 41.60 18.43 -21.64
C SER A 54 42.24 17.06 -21.43
N PRO A 55 43.47 16.81 -21.92
CA PRO A 55 44.13 15.52 -21.80
C PRO A 55 44.63 15.31 -20.36
N GLY A 56 43.72 14.98 -19.45
CA GLY A 56 44.01 14.44 -18.14
C GLY A 56 43.63 12.96 -18.11
N LYS A 57 44.44 12.12 -17.46
CA LYS A 57 44.11 10.71 -17.19
C LYS A 57 42.89 10.64 -16.26
N GLU A 58 41.68 10.73 -16.81
CA GLU A 58 40.47 10.37 -16.06
C GLU A 58 40.50 8.86 -15.77
N PRO A 59 40.24 8.43 -14.53
CA PRO A 59 40.17 7.01 -14.21
C PRO A 59 39.06 6.35 -15.04
N ALA A 60 39.34 5.16 -15.58
CA ALA A 60 38.38 4.40 -16.37
C ALA A 60 37.08 4.19 -15.58
N LEU A 61 35.94 4.54 -16.20
CA LEU A 61 34.62 4.36 -15.62
C LEU A 61 34.36 2.88 -15.36
N ARG A 62 33.77 2.55 -14.20
CA ARG A 62 33.45 1.17 -13.83
C ARG A 62 32.33 0.61 -14.71
N SER A 63 32.43 -0.68 -15.07
CA SER A 63 31.45 -1.37 -15.91
C SER A 63 30.30 -1.98 -15.11
N TYR A 64 29.22 -2.38 -15.81
CA TYR A 64 28.07 -3.07 -15.20
C TYR A 64 28.47 -4.40 -14.53
N THR A 65 29.28 -5.21 -15.22
CA THR A 65 29.67 -6.55 -14.76
C THR A 65 30.46 -6.49 -13.44
N GLU A 66 31.35 -5.50 -13.30
CA GLU A 66 32.07 -5.28 -12.04
C GLU A 66 31.12 -4.95 -10.88
N ILE A 67 30.12 -4.10 -11.11
CA ILE A 67 29.14 -3.73 -10.08
C ILE A 67 28.26 -4.93 -9.73
N GLN A 68 27.84 -5.70 -10.73
CA GLN A 68 27.05 -6.92 -10.55
C GLN A 68 27.79 -7.95 -9.70
N GLN A 69 29.07 -8.20 -9.98
CA GLN A 69 29.90 -9.10 -9.19
C GLN A 69 30.05 -8.64 -7.74
N LEU A 70 30.30 -7.35 -7.51
CA LEU A 70 30.37 -6.80 -6.15
C LEU A 70 29.04 -6.96 -5.39
N LEU A 71 27.92 -6.79 -6.09
CA LEU A 71 26.60 -6.91 -5.48
C LEU A 71 26.28 -8.37 -5.12
N GLN A 72 26.62 -9.33 -6.00
CA GLN A 72 26.50 -10.77 -5.74
C GLN A 72 27.39 -11.21 -4.56
N GLN A 73 28.57 -10.60 -4.40
CA GLN A 73 29.46 -10.81 -3.25
C GLN A 73 28.98 -10.11 -1.96
N GLY A 74 27.84 -9.40 -1.99
CA GLY A 74 27.31 -8.67 -0.83
C GLY A 74 28.08 -7.39 -0.49
N LYS A 75 29.02 -6.93 -1.33
CA LYS A 75 29.83 -5.72 -1.13
C LYS A 75 29.06 -4.43 -1.43
N LYS A 76 27.89 -4.26 -0.82
CA LYS A 76 26.98 -3.12 -1.02
C LYS A 76 27.64 -1.77 -0.74
N ARG A 77 28.61 -1.71 0.19
CA ARG A 77 29.33 -0.45 0.50
C ARG A 77 30.23 0.01 -0.65
N ASP A 78 30.87 -0.92 -1.34
CA ASP A 78 31.76 -0.61 -2.47
C ASP A 78 30.94 -0.15 -3.67
N VAL A 79 29.84 -0.87 -3.97
CA VAL A 79 28.84 -0.46 -4.98
C VAL A 79 28.34 0.96 -4.71
N LYS A 80 27.96 1.25 -3.47
CA LYS A 80 27.55 2.60 -3.06
C LYS A 80 28.61 3.67 -3.37
N ASN A 81 29.88 3.42 -3.05
CA ASN A 81 30.93 4.40 -3.31
C ASN A 81 31.15 4.59 -4.83
N ILE A 82 31.13 3.49 -5.59
CA ILE A 82 31.22 3.52 -7.06
C ILE A 82 30.11 4.41 -7.64
N LEU A 83 28.85 4.21 -7.25
CA LEU A 83 27.70 4.98 -7.77
C LEU A 83 27.81 6.49 -7.48
N ARG A 84 28.41 6.86 -6.35
CA ARG A 84 28.61 8.26 -5.94
C ARG A 84 29.72 8.95 -6.73
N GLU A 85 30.78 8.22 -7.05
CA GLU A 85 32.00 8.77 -7.67
C GLU A 85 32.02 8.64 -9.19
N ASN A 86 31.47 7.55 -9.75
CA ASN A 86 31.46 7.30 -11.18
C ASN A 86 30.38 8.11 -11.87
N SER A 87 30.79 9.07 -12.70
CA SER A 87 29.88 9.93 -13.44
C SER A 87 29.70 9.45 -14.88
N TRP A 88 28.97 8.35 -15.06
CA TRP A 88 28.65 7.87 -16.41
C TRP A 88 27.88 8.93 -17.22
N PRO A 89 28.28 9.18 -18.48
CA PRO A 89 27.56 10.07 -19.39
C PRO A 89 26.07 9.77 -19.48
N ILE A 90 25.26 10.76 -19.81
CA ILE A 90 23.79 10.61 -19.89
C ILE A 90 23.37 9.52 -20.88
N ASN A 91 24.03 9.46 -22.03
CA ASN A 91 23.81 8.50 -23.11
C ASN A 91 24.48 7.13 -22.88
N SER A 92 25.07 6.89 -21.70
CA SER A 92 25.72 5.61 -21.42
C SER A 92 24.68 4.47 -21.36
N PRO A 93 24.92 3.35 -22.08
CA PRO A 93 23.99 2.21 -22.08
C PRO A 93 24.00 1.45 -20.75
N ILE A 94 24.90 1.77 -19.82
CA ILE A 94 25.03 1.04 -18.54
C ILE A 94 23.71 1.05 -17.74
N ARG A 95 22.93 2.13 -17.82
CA ARG A 95 21.72 2.32 -16.99
C ARG A 95 20.59 1.36 -17.34
N SER A 96 20.51 0.90 -18.58
CA SER A 96 19.50 -0.08 -19.00
C SER A 96 19.67 -1.42 -18.28
N GLN A 97 20.88 -1.74 -17.82
CA GLN A 97 21.17 -2.96 -17.05
C GLN A 97 21.35 -2.67 -15.56
N LEU A 98 21.99 -1.54 -15.24
CA LEU A 98 22.33 -1.16 -13.86
C LEU A 98 21.08 -0.85 -13.03
N TRP A 99 20.15 -0.05 -13.55
CA TRP A 99 18.98 0.37 -12.76
C TRP A 99 18.03 -0.78 -12.43
N PRO A 100 17.66 -1.68 -13.36
CA PRO A 100 16.87 -2.87 -13.03
C PRO A 100 17.51 -3.72 -11.94
N MET A 101 18.83 -3.94 -12.01
CA MET A 101 19.57 -4.66 -10.98
C MET A 101 19.54 -3.94 -9.62
N LEU A 102 19.73 -2.61 -9.62
CA LEU A 102 19.72 -1.83 -8.39
C LEU A 102 18.33 -1.78 -7.73
N CYS A 103 17.25 -1.65 -8.50
CA CYS A 103 15.90 -1.69 -7.98
C CYS A 103 15.50 -3.09 -7.50
N GLY A 104 15.86 -4.13 -8.27
CA GLY A 104 15.55 -5.53 -7.99
C GLY A 104 16.14 -6.05 -6.68
N GLN A 105 17.27 -5.49 -6.22
CA GLN A 105 17.92 -5.92 -4.97
C GLN A 105 17.07 -5.72 -3.70
N HIS A 106 16.01 -4.91 -3.76
CA HIS A 106 15.13 -4.59 -2.62
C HIS A 106 13.79 -5.34 -2.66
N GLN A 107 13.54 -6.12 -3.70
CA GLN A 107 12.32 -6.92 -3.83
C GLN A 107 12.28 -8.01 -2.76
N THR A 108 11.12 -8.20 -2.14
CA THR A 108 10.89 -9.27 -1.14
C THR A 108 10.07 -10.45 -1.68
N LYS A 109 9.40 -10.29 -2.82
CA LYS A 109 8.75 -11.39 -3.55
C LYS A 109 9.83 -12.08 -4.42
N GLN A 110 9.85 -13.40 -4.42
CA GLN A 110 10.55 -14.16 -5.48
C GLN A 110 10.10 -13.63 -6.84
N GLN A 111 11.03 -13.59 -7.81
CA GLN A 111 10.83 -13.10 -9.19
C GLN A 111 9.36 -13.17 -9.60
N MET A 112 8.75 -12.00 -9.85
CA MET A 112 7.43 -11.98 -10.47
C MET A 112 7.51 -12.87 -11.72
N LEU A 113 6.52 -13.73 -11.88
CA LEU A 113 6.45 -14.63 -13.04
C LEU A 113 6.62 -13.80 -14.31
N ASP A 114 7.38 -14.34 -15.26
CA ASP A 114 7.55 -13.72 -16.56
C ASP A 114 6.17 -13.43 -17.18
N GLY A 115 5.96 -12.20 -17.64
CA GLY A 115 4.66 -11.76 -18.18
C GLY A 115 3.59 -11.34 -17.16
N PHE A 116 3.85 -11.34 -15.85
CA PHE A 116 2.89 -10.87 -14.83
C PHE A 116 2.39 -9.45 -15.10
N TYR A 117 3.28 -8.56 -15.56
CA TYR A 117 2.92 -7.19 -15.91
C TYR A 117 1.87 -7.15 -17.04
N TRP A 118 2.07 -7.94 -18.09
CA TRP A 118 1.16 -7.98 -19.24
C TRP A 118 -0.19 -8.60 -18.90
N GLU A 119 -0.23 -9.55 -17.97
CA GLU A 119 -1.49 -10.06 -17.42
C GLU A 119 -2.27 -8.95 -16.70
N MET A 120 -1.60 -8.14 -15.87
CA MET A 120 -2.24 -7.00 -15.22
C MET A 120 -2.71 -5.93 -16.20
N VAL A 121 -1.93 -5.65 -17.26
CA VAL A 121 -2.35 -4.76 -18.35
C VAL A 121 -3.66 -5.27 -18.97
N HIS A 122 -3.76 -6.56 -19.26
CA HIS A 122 -4.97 -7.15 -19.82
C HIS A 122 -6.15 -7.12 -18.83
N GLN A 123 -5.92 -7.29 -17.53
CA GLN A 123 -6.98 -7.18 -16.52
C GLN A 123 -7.51 -5.75 -16.39
N VAL A 124 -6.65 -4.74 -16.47
CA VAL A 124 -7.04 -3.32 -16.31
C VAL A 124 -7.66 -2.75 -17.59
N PHE A 125 -7.09 -3.06 -18.75
CA PHE A 125 -7.45 -2.41 -20.02
C PHE A 125 -8.17 -3.34 -21.02
N GLY A 126 -8.19 -4.65 -20.78
CA GLY A 126 -8.77 -5.64 -21.71
C GLY A 126 -7.94 -5.89 -22.97
N THR A 127 -6.84 -5.16 -23.18
CA THR A 127 -5.96 -5.27 -24.35
C THR A 127 -4.52 -4.88 -23.98
N THR A 128 -3.56 -5.35 -24.77
CA THR A 128 -2.14 -4.92 -24.68
C THR A 128 -1.81 -3.77 -25.64
N GLU A 129 -2.75 -3.40 -26.51
CA GLU A 129 -2.62 -2.24 -27.39
C GLU A 129 -2.58 -0.95 -26.56
N LEU A 130 -1.67 -0.05 -26.93
CA LEU A 130 -1.52 1.22 -26.23
C LEU A 130 -2.56 2.21 -26.78
N SER A 131 -3.35 2.79 -25.88
CA SER A 131 -4.32 3.81 -26.25
C SER A 131 -3.63 5.06 -26.80
N GLU A 132 -4.08 5.55 -27.96
CA GLU A 132 -3.67 6.86 -28.49
C GLU A 132 -4.34 8.02 -27.75
N LYS A 133 -5.47 7.76 -27.08
CA LYS A 133 -6.18 8.75 -26.25
C LYS A 133 -5.60 8.77 -24.84
N PRO A 134 -5.48 9.96 -24.21
CA PRO A 134 -4.99 10.08 -22.85
C PRO A 134 -5.87 9.28 -21.89
N ILE A 135 -5.23 8.47 -21.05
CA ILE A 135 -5.89 7.60 -20.08
C ILE A 135 -6.09 8.39 -18.79
N MET A 136 -7.21 8.16 -18.10
CA MET A 136 -7.42 8.72 -16.77
C MET A 136 -6.38 8.14 -15.79
N LEU A 137 -5.70 9.02 -15.05
CA LEU A 137 -4.72 8.60 -14.06
C LEU A 137 -5.37 8.33 -12.69
N PRO A 138 -4.81 7.39 -11.89
CA PRO A 138 -5.31 7.10 -10.55
C PRO A 138 -5.24 8.31 -9.61
N ALA A 139 -6.17 8.41 -8.65
CA ALA A 139 -6.29 9.58 -7.76
C ALA A 139 -5.07 9.84 -6.85
N PHE A 140 -4.15 8.89 -6.72
CA PHE A 140 -2.92 9.08 -5.93
C PHE A 140 -1.86 9.94 -6.64
N VAL A 141 -1.97 10.15 -7.95
CA VAL A 141 -1.04 11.03 -8.68
C VAL A 141 -1.39 12.49 -8.44
N ASP A 142 -0.38 13.35 -8.50
CA ASP A 142 -0.60 14.79 -8.58
C ASP A 142 -0.66 15.19 -10.05
N ALA A 143 -1.84 15.59 -10.50
CA ALA A 143 -2.08 16.03 -11.87
C ALA A 143 -1.17 17.21 -12.29
N THR A 144 -0.75 18.04 -11.34
CA THR A 144 0.15 19.18 -11.62
C THR A 144 1.61 18.76 -11.81
N HIS A 145 1.98 17.56 -11.36
CA HIS A 145 3.35 17.06 -11.34
C HIS A 145 3.52 15.71 -12.06
N CYS A 146 2.73 15.46 -13.10
CA CYS A 146 2.96 14.36 -14.04
C CYS A 146 4.11 14.69 -15.01
N LEU A 147 5.33 14.84 -14.46
CA LEU A 147 6.52 15.35 -15.16
C LEU A 147 7.03 14.36 -16.23
N PRO A 148 6.94 14.69 -17.54
CA PRO A 148 7.31 13.76 -18.61
C PRO A 148 8.80 13.84 -18.99
N TYR A 149 9.50 14.91 -18.58
CA TYR A 149 10.87 15.22 -19.02
C TYR A 149 11.00 15.18 -20.54
N HIS A 150 11.82 14.28 -21.09
CA HIS A 150 12.07 14.13 -22.53
C HIS A 150 11.32 12.94 -23.15
N LEU A 151 10.29 12.41 -22.48
CA LEU A 151 9.46 11.35 -23.06
C LEU A 151 8.65 11.86 -24.26
N THR A 152 8.57 11.01 -25.28
CA THR A 152 7.65 11.18 -26.42
C THR A 152 6.19 11.11 -25.97
N SER A 153 5.23 11.40 -26.87
CA SER A 153 3.80 11.14 -26.62
C SER A 153 3.55 9.68 -26.28
N THR A 154 4.17 8.75 -27.01
CA THR A 154 4.12 7.32 -26.73
C THR A 154 4.69 7.00 -25.35
N GLY A 155 5.82 7.60 -24.97
CA GLY A 155 6.41 7.41 -23.65
C GLY A 155 5.55 7.90 -22.51
N ARG A 156 4.82 9.00 -22.70
CA ARG A 156 3.82 9.47 -21.73
C ARG A 156 2.67 8.48 -21.59
N ALA A 157 2.12 7.99 -22.71
CA ALA A 157 1.06 6.98 -22.68
C ALA A 157 1.51 5.66 -21.99
N VAL A 158 2.78 5.27 -22.20
CA VAL A 158 3.39 4.14 -21.47
C VAL A 158 3.50 4.42 -19.97
N ALA A 159 3.92 5.63 -19.58
CA ALA A 159 3.95 6.03 -18.17
C ALA A 159 2.54 5.99 -17.55
N ASP A 160 1.53 6.52 -18.25
CA ASP A 160 0.13 6.50 -17.82
C ASP A 160 -0.36 5.06 -17.57
N ARG A 161 -0.03 4.15 -18.49
CA ARG A 161 -0.38 2.73 -18.36
C ARG A 161 0.32 2.06 -17.18
N ILE A 162 1.63 2.25 -17.01
CA ILE A 162 2.38 1.71 -15.87
C ILE A 162 1.79 2.18 -14.54
N VAL A 163 1.48 3.46 -14.42
CA VAL A 163 0.95 4.03 -13.17
C VAL A 163 -0.45 3.50 -12.86
N ASN A 164 -1.29 3.31 -13.87
CA ASN A 164 -2.59 2.65 -13.70
C ASN A 164 -2.45 1.20 -13.25
N VAL A 165 -1.55 0.43 -13.88
CA VAL A 165 -1.29 -0.97 -13.49
C VAL A 165 -0.75 -1.06 -12.06
N LEU A 166 0.18 -0.17 -11.67
CA LEU A 166 0.65 -0.09 -10.28
C LEU A 166 -0.46 0.28 -9.31
N GLY A 167 -1.36 1.18 -9.68
CA GLY A 167 -2.52 1.53 -8.85
C GLY A 167 -3.46 0.36 -8.61
N TYR A 168 -3.59 -0.51 -9.61
CA TYR A 168 -4.38 -1.74 -9.52
C TYR A 168 -3.69 -2.83 -8.69
N ASP A 169 -2.39 -3.09 -8.89
CA ASP A 169 -1.63 -4.10 -8.14
C ASP A 169 -1.31 -3.67 -6.69
N CYS A 170 -1.19 -2.36 -6.44
CA CYS A 170 -0.81 -1.78 -5.15
C CYS A 170 -1.88 -0.82 -4.61
N PRO A 171 -3.04 -1.32 -4.13
CA PRO A 171 -4.13 -0.49 -3.60
C PRO A 171 -3.79 0.28 -2.30
N ASP A 172 -2.71 -0.09 -1.61
CA ASP A 172 -2.17 0.67 -0.46
C ASP A 172 -1.66 2.08 -0.87
N ILE A 173 -1.41 2.30 -2.17
CA ILE A 173 -1.00 3.61 -2.71
C ILE A 173 -2.23 4.51 -2.80
N THR A 174 -2.38 5.39 -1.82
CA THR A 174 -3.49 6.36 -1.71
C THR A 174 -3.06 7.79 -2.06
N TYR A 175 -1.77 8.10 -1.98
CA TYR A 175 -1.21 9.39 -2.37
C TYR A 175 0.30 9.28 -2.60
N SER A 176 0.73 9.44 -3.86
CA SER A 176 2.13 9.31 -4.26
C SER A 176 2.49 10.23 -5.43
N PRO A 177 2.66 11.54 -5.19
CA PRO A 177 2.99 12.50 -6.25
C PRO A 177 4.34 12.23 -6.93
N VAL A 178 5.27 11.52 -6.26
CA VAL A 178 6.62 11.24 -6.75
C VAL A 178 6.67 10.04 -7.70
N LEU A 179 5.63 9.19 -7.72
CA LEU A 179 5.62 7.94 -8.47
C LEU A 179 5.67 8.16 -9.98
N TYR A 180 4.86 9.09 -10.51
CA TYR A 180 4.82 9.39 -11.93
C TYR A 180 6.16 9.99 -12.46
N PRO A 181 6.77 10.99 -11.80
CA PRO A 181 8.11 11.46 -12.17
C PRO A 181 9.19 10.36 -12.21
N ILE A 182 9.21 9.45 -11.23
CA ILE A 182 10.19 8.36 -11.21
C ILE A 182 9.94 7.38 -12.36
N THR A 183 8.66 7.06 -12.63
CA THR A 183 8.26 6.23 -13.79
C THR A 183 8.80 6.84 -15.07
N SER A 184 8.59 8.14 -15.25
CA SER A 184 9.07 8.86 -16.43
C SER A 184 10.59 8.81 -16.56
N ILE A 185 11.34 8.99 -15.46
CA ILE A 185 12.81 8.90 -15.47
C ILE A 185 13.29 7.49 -15.87
N LEU A 186 12.67 6.43 -15.32
CA LEU A 186 13.04 5.04 -15.64
C LEU A 186 12.87 4.76 -17.15
N LEU A 187 11.75 5.20 -17.74
CA LEU A 187 11.43 4.99 -19.16
C LEU A 187 12.39 5.64 -20.15
N HIS A 188 13.32 6.50 -19.70
CA HIS A 188 14.39 7.01 -20.57
C HIS A 188 15.46 5.95 -20.84
N PHE A 189 15.57 4.91 -20.01
CA PHE A 189 16.70 3.97 -20.03
C PHE A 189 16.29 2.50 -20.14
N MET A 190 15.00 2.17 -20.03
CA MET A 190 14.52 0.79 -20.05
C MET A 190 13.13 0.68 -20.67
N SER A 191 12.70 -0.54 -20.94
CA SER A 191 11.37 -0.84 -21.45
C SER A 191 10.27 -0.62 -20.41
N GLU A 192 9.02 -0.66 -20.88
CA GLU A 192 7.83 -0.51 -20.06
C GLU A 192 7.75 -1.51 -18.89
N GLU A 193 7.95 -2.80 -19.19
CA GLU A 193 7.89 -3.86 -18.18
C GLU A 193 9.05 -3.78 -17.18
N GLU A 194 10.27 -3.46 -17.66
CA GLU A 194 11.42 -3.24 -16.78
C GLU A 194 11.19 -2.05 -15.84
N ALA A 195 10.59 -0.97 -16.32
CA ALA A 195 10.24 0.19 -15.51
C ALA A 195 9.19 -0.15 -14.45
N TYR A 196 8.15 -0.91 -14.82
CA TYR A 196 7.17 -1.45 -13.86
C TYR A 196 7.84 -2.29 -12.78
N MET A 197 8.70 -3.24 -13.16
CA MET A 197 9.41 -4.13 -12.23
C MET A 197 10.33 -3.36 -11.27
N CYS A 198 10.98 -2.31 -11.76
CA CYS A 198 11.73 -1.39 -10.92
C CYS A 198 10.82 -0.73 -9.88
N LEU A 199 9.72 -0.12 -10.32
CA LEU A 199 8.78 0.59 -9.46
C LEU A 199 8.15 -0.35 -8.41
N ALA A 200 7.70 -1.53 -8.81
CA ALA A 200 7.15 -2.54 -7.90
C ALA A 200 8.16 -2.92 -6.81
N GLY A 201 9.45 -3.03 -7.15
CA GLY A 201 10.53 -3.26 -6.18
C GLY A 201 10.77 -2.08 -5.23
N LEU A 202 10.72 -0.86 -5.72
CA LEU A 202 10.90 0.35 -4.90
C LEU A 202 9.70 0.63 -3.97
N VAL A 203 8.48 0.40 -4.45
CA VAL A 203 7.23 0.52 -3.69
C VAL A 203 7.13 -0.59 -2.64
N GLY A 204 7.45 -1.83 -3.01
CA GLY A 204 7.36 -3.00 -2.13
C GLY A 204 8.53 -3.18 -1.16
N SER A 205 9.52 -2.29 -1.17
CA SER A 205 10.70 -2.39 -0.31
C SER A 205 10.35 -2.27 1.18
N LYS A 206 10.78 -3.25 1.98
CA LYS A 206 10.52 -3.29 3.44
C LYS A 206 11.64 -2.68 4.28
N GLU A 207 12.88 -2.71 3.79
CA GLU A 207 14.05 -2.24 4.55
C GLU A 207 14.33 -0.75 4.31
N LYS A 208 14.25 -0.30 3.05
CA LYS A 208 14.54 1.07 2.64
C LYS A 208 13.29 1.76 2.12
N VAL A 209 13.11 3.01 2.52
CA VAL A 209 12.05 3.87 1.97
C VAL A 209 12.55 4.52 0.69
N PHE A 210 11.79 4.37 -0.39
CA PHE A 210 12.02 5.02 -1.68
C PHE A 210 10.88 5.98 -2.01
N ILE A 211 9.66 5.44 -2.15
CA ILE A 211 8.47 6.15 -2.59
C ILE A 211 7.44 6.11 -1.46
N ASN A 212 6.98 7.29 -1.03
CA ASN A 212 5.88 7.41 -0.08
C ASN A 212 4.54 7.12 -0.78
N GLN A 213 3.65 6.42 -0.10
CA GLN A 213 2.43 5.85 -0.69
C GLN A 213 1.15 6.44 -0.07
N THR A 214 1.26 7.17 1.04
CA THR A 214 0.11 7.79 1.72
C THR A 214 0.35 9.27 2.04
N LYS A 215 -0.74 10.03 2.25
CA LYS A 215 -0.67 11.45 2.67
C LYS A 215 0.07 11.61 3.99
N LEU A 216 -0.16 10.69 4.94
CA LEU A 216 0.53 10.71 6.23
C LEU A 216 2.05 10.51 6.06
N GLN A 217 2.47 9.52 5.26
CA GLN A 217 3.90 9.31 4.99
C GLN A 217 4.52 10.53 4.32
N HIS A 218 3.84 11.11 3.33
CA HIS A 218 4.27 12.34 2.68
C HIS A 218 4.42 13.49 3.70
N GLU A 219 3.45 13.66 4.60
CA GLU A 219 3.48 14.72 5.62
C GLU A 219 4.62 14.54 6.62
N VAL A 220 4.79 13.34 7.15
CA VAL A 220 5.88 13.00 8.07
C VAL A 220 7.24 13.23 7.40
N THR A 221 7.38 12.87 6.12
CA THR A 221 8.62 13.04 5.36
C THR A 221 9.00 14.50 5.21
N TRP A 222 8.12 15.38 4.72
CA TRP A 222 8.51 16.78 4.53
C TRP A 222 8.77 17.49 5.86
N LYS A 223 8.04 17.13 6.93
CA LYS A 223 8.34 17.63 8.29
C LYS A 223 9.68 17.13 8.79
N THR A 224 10.03 15.88 8.51
CA THR A 224 11.36 15.32 8.84
C THR A 224 12.46 16.09 8.13
N VAL A 225 12.30 16.36 6.82
CA VAL A 225 13.25 17.18 6.04
C VAL A 225 13.37 18.59 6.64
N MET A 226 12.26 19.22 7.01
CA MET A 226 12.26 20.53 7.67
C MET A 226 13.03 20.52 9.00
N GLN A 227 12.83 19.51 9.85
CA GLN A 227 13.55 19.39 11.13
C GLN A 227 15.06 19.20 10.93
N ILE A 228 15.44 18.39 9.93
CA ILE A 228 16.85 18.20 9.58
C ILE A 228 17.45 19.52 9.06
N ALA A 229 16.73 20.24 8.19
CA ALA A 229 17.17 21.53 7.64
C ALA A 229 17.35 22.60 8.73
N LYS A 230 16.44 22.68 9.72
CA LYS A 230 16.59 23.59 10.87
C LYS A 230 17.89 23.37 11.66
N LYS A 231 18.48 22.18 11.58
CA LYS A 231 19.77 21.85 12.21
C LYS A 231 20.96 22.04 11.26
N HIS A 232 20.87 21.52 10.04
CA HIS A 232 22.00 21.44 9.11
C HIS A 232 22.14 22.66 8.18
N THR A 233 21.05 23.38 7.91
CA THR A 233 21.00 24.54 7.01
C THR A 233 20.32 25.72 7.73
N LYS A 234 20.61 25.86 9.04
CA LYS A 234 19.95 26.85 9.91
C LYS A 234 20.05 28.26 9.34
N SER A 235 21.23 28.66 8.86
CA SER A 235 21.47 29.98 8.27
C SER A 235 20.52 30.29 7.11
N ALA A 236 20.29 29.31 6.21
CA ALA A 236 19.34 29.47 5.10
C ALA A 236 17.89 29.62 5.60
N THR A 237 17.45 28.76 6.51
CA THR A 237 16.07 28.82 7.04
C THR A 237 15.81 30.10 7.84
N SER A 238 16.79 30.57 8.63
CA SER A 238 16.70 31.81 9.38
C SER A 238 16.75 33.03 8.45
N TYR A 239 17.49 32.97 7.35
CA TYR A 239 17.50 34.01 6.33
C TYR A 239 16.12 34.19 5.69
N PHE A 240 15.43 33.11 5.31
CA PHE A 240 14.08 33.18 4.74
C PHE A 240 13.09 33.88 5.68
N GLN A 241 13.11 33.53 6.96
CA GLN A 241 12.24 34.15 7.97
C GLN A 241 12.57 35.62 8.22
N ARG A 242 13.84 36.03 8.00
CA ARG A 242 14.28 37.42 8.15
C ARG A 242 13.83 38.29 6.98
N ILE A 243 13.93 37.79 5.74
CA ILE A 243 13.53 38.56 4.55
C ILE A 243 12.01 38.56 4.31
N CYS A 244 11.30 37.59 4.88
CA CYS A 244 9.84 37.47 4.80
C CYS A 244 9.26 37.21 6.21
N PRO A 245 9.02 38.28 7.00
CA PRO A 245 8.42 38.16 8.33
C PRO A 245 7.04 37.50 8.27
N GLY A 246 6.75 36.58 9.19
CA GLY A 246 5.47 35.83 9.23
C GLY A 246 5.42 34.61 8.31
N LEU A 247 6.47 34.35 7.53
CA LEU A 247 6.60 33.15 6.70
C LEU A 247 6.57 31.86 7.55
N LYS A 248 5.63 30.98 7.19
CA LYS A 248 5.57 29.60 7.70
C LYS A 248 6.47 28.72 6.84
N LEU A 249 7.59 28.25 7.41
CA LEU A 249 8.55 27.37 6.71
C LEU A 249 7.88 26.10 6.18
N GLU A 250 6.80 25.64 6.82
CA GLU A 250 5.98 24.52 6.37
C GLU A 250 5.56 24.66 4.90
N ARG A 251 5.16 25.87 4.47
CA ARG A 251 4.75 26.12 3.07
C ARG A 251 5.88 25.88 2.08
N ILE A 252 7.12 26.20 2.45
CA ILE A 252 8.29 25.95 1.60
C ILE A 252 8.64 24.47 1.58
N PHE A 253 8.67 23.83 2.75
CA PHE A 253 9.14 22.44 2.86
C PHE A 253 8.12 21.42 2.34
N MET A 254 6.84 21.74 2.21
CA MET A 254 5.87 20.85 1.53
C MET A 254 6.33 20.49 0.11
N ASP A 255 6.99 21.42 -0.59
CA ASP A 255 7.46 21.26 -1.97
C ASP A 255 8.93 20.81 -2.08
N TRP A 256 9.55 20.34 -0.99
CA TRP A 256 10.98 20.03 -0.95
C TRP A 256 11.46 19.07 -2.05
N CYS A 257 10.62 18.11 -2.43
CA CYS A 257 10.94 17.13 -3.47
C CYS A 257 10.89 17.73 -4.88
N TRP A 258 10.13 18.80 -5.08
CA TRP A 258 10.00 19.49 -6.36
C TRP A 258 11.20 20.35 -6.70
N TRP A 259 11.95 20.82 -5.70
CA TRP A 259 13.27 21.43 -5.96
C TRP A 259 14.21 20.49 -6.70
N ILE A 260 14.04 19.19 -6.47
CA ILE A 260 14.81 18.13 -7.11
C ILE A 260 14.12 17.76 -8.42
N LEU A 261 12.93 17.16 -8.36
CA LEU A 261 12.27 16.51 -9.50
C LEU A 261 11.76 17.49 -10.57
N ALA A 262 11.24 18.66 -10.18
CA ALA A 262 10.75 19.68 -11.11
C ALA A 262 11.75 20.82 -11.35
N GLY A 263 12.77 20.92 -10.48
CA GLY A 263 13.74 22.00 -10.46
C GLY A 263 15.06 21.67 -11.16
N LEU A 264 15.73 20.58 -10.77
CA LEU A 264 17.09 20.31 -11.26
C LEU A 264 17.10 19.89 -12.74
N PRO A 265 18.18 20.21 -13.49
CA PRO A 265 18.34 19.71 -14.85
C PRO A 265 18.39 18.17 -14.90
N PHE A 266 17.95 17.60 -16.02
CA PHE A 266 17.80 16.14 -16.16
C PHE A 266 19.11 15.36 -15.90
N GLN A 267 20.26 15.90 -16.33
CA GLN A 267 21.58 15.32 -16.05
C GLN A 267 21.89 15.18 -14.55
N HIS A 268 21.43 16.13 -13.72
CA HIS A 268 21.57 16.05 -12.26
C HIS A 268 20.64 14.99 -11.70
N LEU A 269 19.39 14.95 -12.17
CA LEU A 269 18.42 13.93 -11.78
C LEU A 269 18.94 12.52 -12.03
N VAL A 270 19.48 12.25 -13.21
CA VAL A 270 20.00 10.92 -13.55
C VAL A 270 21.14 10.49 -12.62
N ARG A 271 22.09 11.38 -12.31
CA ARG A 271 23.16 11.09 -11.35
C ARG A 271 22.65 10.90 -9.92
N ILE A 272 21.62 11.64 -9.52
CA ILE A 272 20.93 11.43 -8.23
C ILE A 272 20.25 10.06 -8.21
N MET A 273 19.60 9.66 -9.30
CA MET A 273 18.89 8.39 -9.41
C MET A 273 19.82 7.18 -9.35
N ASP A 274 21.03 7.26 -9.95
CA ASP A 274 22.07 6.24 -9.82
C ASP A 274 22.35 5.88 -8.34
N CYS A 275 22.36 6.88 -7.44
CA CYS A 275 22.56 6.66 -6.00
C CYS A 275 21.25 6.33 -5.26
N TYR A 276 20.15 6.98 -5.63
CA TYR A 276 18.84 6.82 -4.99
C TYR A 276 18.34 5.39 -5.09
N PHE A 277 18.46 4.72 -6.24
CA PHE A 277 18.01 3.33 -6.41
C PHE A 277 18.78 2.32 -5.56
N HIS A 278 19.96 2.69 -5.02
CA HIS A 278 20.71 1.85 -4.09
C HIS A 278 20.51 2.22 -2.62
N GLU A 279 20.46 3.52 -2.32
CA GLU A 279 20.48 4.03 -0.93
C GLU A 279 19.12 4.48 -0.38
N GLY A 280 18.14 4.76 -1.24
CA GLY A 280 16.81 5.22 -0.89
C GLY A 280 16.65 6.72 -0.72
N ILE A 281 15.50 7.13 -0.17
CA ILE A 281 15.02 8.52 -0.05
C ILE A 281 16.01 9.47 0.66
N LYS A 282 16.90 8.90 1.47
CA LYS A 282 17.96 9.65 2.17
C LYS A 282 18.90 10.39 1.23
N VAL A 283 19.09 9.92 0.00
CA VAL A 283 19.85 10.65 -1.03
C VAL A 283 19.15 11.98 -1.33
N LEU A 284 17.83 11.97 -1.50
CA LEU A 284 17.04 13.17 -1.77
C LEU A 284 17.09 14.16 -0.59
N TYR A 285 17.07 13.67 0.65
CA TYR A 285 17.24 14.54 1.83
C TYR A 285 18.58 15.29 1.79
N ARG A 286 19.67 14.61 1.42
CA ARG A 286 20.99 15.24 1.32
C ARG A 286 21.03 16.31 0.23
N VAL A 287 20.47 16.01 -0.94
CA VAL A 287 20.41 16.94 -2.06
C VAL A 287 19.60 18.18 -1.70
N ALA A 288 18.45 18.02 -1.04
CA ALA A 288 17.62 19.15 -0.59
C ALA A 288 18.39 20.11 0.35
N LEU A 289 19.22 19.58 1.27
CA LEU A 289 20.06 20.42 2.14
C LEU A 289 21.14 21.16 1.37
N VAL A 290 21.74 20.52 0.35
CA VAL A 290 22.73 21.20 -0.50
C VAL A 290 22.07 22.31 -1.32
N ILE A 291 20.89 22.08 -1.88
CA ILE A 291 20.12 23.10 -2.60
C ILE A 291 19.89 24.32 -1.70
N LEU A 292 19.44 24.13 -0.46
CA LEU A 292 19.23 25.23 0.49
C LEU A 292 20.51 26.02 0.78
N ASN A 293 21.63 25.33 0.97
CA ASN A 293 22.92 25.99 1.22
C ASN A 293 23.44 26.75 0.00
N LEU A 294 23.32 26.18 -1.20
CA LEU A 294 23.72 26.84 -2.44
C LEU A 294 22.83 28.04 -2.74
N PHE A 295 21.51 27.91 -2.59
CA PHE A 295 20.58 29.01 -2.78
C PHE A 295 20.86 30.16 -1.81
N HIS A 296 21.05 29.87 -0.52
CA HIS A 296 21.42 30.88 0.46
C HIS A 296 22.75 31.56 0.14
N LYS A 297 23.74 30.83 -0.38
CA LYS A 297 25.00 31.42 -0.84
C LYS A 297 24.76 32.37 -2.01
N GLU A 298 23.94 31.99 -2.99
CA GLU A 298 23.60 32.86 -4.12
C GLU A 298 22.80 34.10 -3.71
N CYS A 299 21.88 34.00 -2.73
CA CYS A 299 21.18 35.15 -2.17
C CYS A 299 22.11 36.23 -1.57
N GLN A 300 23.36 35.87 -1.25
CA GLN A 300 24.34 36.80 -0.68
C GLN A 300 25.15 37.55 -1.74
N SER A 301 25.30 36.99 -2.94
CA SER A 301 26.24 37.51 -3.96
C SER A 301 25.60 37.82 -5.30
N ASN A 302 24.35 37.42 -5.54
CA ASN A 302 23.72 37.47 -6.85
C ASN A 302 22.45 38.33 -6.84
N ASN A 303 22.40 39.33 -7.73
CA ASN A 303 21.30 40.29 -7.83
C ASN A 303 19.97 39.64 -8.24
N GLU A 304 19.99 38.54 -9.01
CA GLU A 304 18.77 37.80 -9.40
C GLU A 304 18.02 37.29 -8.15
N TRP A 305 18.77 36.85 -7.13
CA TRP A 305 18.26 36.26 -5.89
C TRP A 305 18.24 37.24 -4.71
N SER A 306 18.19 38.54 -4.99
CA SER A 306 18.08 39.59 -3.97
C SER A 306 16.78 39.47 -3.16
N PRO A 307 16.75 39.96 -1.89
CA PRO A 307 15.57 39.85 -1.03
C PRO A 307 14.28 40.37 -1.68
N ASP A 308 14.35 41.48 -2.42
CA ASP A 308 13.17 42.09 -3.04
C ASP A 308 12.55 41.21 -4.13
N ASN A 309 13.39 40.45 -4.85
CA ASN A 309 12.94 39.56 -5.92
C ASN A 309 12.36 38.25 -5.40
N ILE A 310 12.82 37.77 -4.24
CA ILE A 310 12.46 36.43 -3.74
C ILE A 310 11.46 36.43 -2.58
N LYS A 311 11.32 37.54 -1.82
CA LYS A 311 10.50 37.58 -0.59
C LYS A 311 9.02 37.27 -0.80
N ASN A 312 8.49 37.53 -1.99
CA ASN A 312 7.07 37.33 -2.32
C ASN A 312 6.74 35.84 -2.50
N ASP A 313 7.69 35.04 -3.02
CA ASP A 313 7.51 33.61 -3.25
C ASP A 313 8.86 32.87 -3.28
N ILE A 314 9.36 32.55 -2.09
CA ILE A 314 10.63 31.84 -1.91
C ILE A 314 10.55 30.41 -2.49
N GLY A 315 9.37 29.79 -2.47
CA GLY A 315 9.17 28.44 -2.99
C GLY A 315 9.44 28.37 -4.49
N ASN A 316 8.83 29.26 -5.27
CA ASN A 316 9.09 29.35 -6.70
C ASN A 316 10.50 29.87 -7.02
N ALA A 317 11.05 30.78 -6.21
CA ALA A 317 12.44 31.21 -6.36
C ALA A 317 13.43 30.03 -6.26
N LEU A 318 13.21 29.10 -5.32
CA LEU A 318 14.00 27.86 -5.20
C LEU A 318 13.88 26.99 -6.46
N ILE A 319 12.67 26.82 -7.02
CA ILE A 319 12.47 26.06 -8.27
C ILE A 319 13.23 26.70 -9.42
N LYS A 320 13.12 28.03 -9.61
CA LYS A 320 13.84 28.77 -10.66
C LYS A 320 15.36 28.67 -10.49
N PHE A 321 15.84 28.75 -9.24
CA PHE A 321 17.25 28.57 -8.92
C PHE A 321 17.73 27.18 -9.30
N CYS A 322 16.99 26.13 -8.94
CA CYS A 322 17.34 24.75 -9.28
C CYS A 322 17.46 24.54 -10.80
N LYS A 323 16.60 25.17 -11.61
CA LYS A 323 16.67 25.08 -13.08
C LYS A 323 17.97 25.63 -13.65
N LYS A 324 18.57 26.62 -12.98
CA LYS A 324 19.84 27.26 -13.34
C LYS A 324 20.96 26.93 -12.35
N ILE A 325 20.93 25.75 -11.74
CA ILE A 325 21.83 25.45 -10.62
C ILE A 325 23.32 25.61 -11.01
N PRO A 326 24.12 26.38 -10.26
CA PRO A 326 25.47 26.81 -10.70
C PRO A 326 26.56 25.76 -10.45
N VAL A 327 26.20 24.49 -10.27
CA VAL A 327 27.14 23.40 -9.98
C VAL A 327 26.87 22.19 -10.87
N SER A 328 27.93 21.46 -11.23
CA SER A 328 27.80 20.20 -11.99
C SER A 328 27.16 19.09 -11.14
N PRO A 329 26.63 18.02 -11.75
CA PRO A 329 26.07 16.87 -11.03
C PRO A 329 27.07 16.26 -10.03
N ALA A 330 28.34 16.13 -10.42
CA ALA A 330 29.39 15.59 -9.56
C ALA A 330 29.65 16.47 -8.32
N LYS A 331 29.71 17.80 -8.49
CA LYS A 331 29.88 18.74 -7.37
C LYS A 331 28.67 18.73 -6.42
N LEU A 332 27.46 18.64 -6.97
CA LEU A 332 26.23 18.52 -6.18
C LEU A 332 26.25 17.26 -5.30
N LEU A 333 26.56 16.09 -5.88
CA LEU A 333 26.64 14.84 -5.14
C LEU A 333 27.80 14.82 -4.12
N HIS A 334 28.96 15.37 -4.49
CA HIS A 334 30.08 15.49 -3.56
C HIS A 334 29.71 16.29 -2.30
N ALA A 335 29.03 17.43 -2.47
CA ALA A 335 28.51 18.21 -1.34
C ALA A 335 27.45 17.42 -0.55
N ALA A 336 26.54 16.71 -1.23
CA ALA A 336 25.44 15.96 -0.60
C ALA A 336 25.97 14.82 0.29
N PHE A 337 26.98 14.08 -0.18
CA PHE A 337 27.57 12.98 0.57
C PHE A 337 28.63 13.41 1.59
N SER A 338 29.14 14.64 1.49
CA SER A 338 29.97 15.27 2.53
C SER A 338 29.21 15.62 3.81
N ILE A 339 27.87 15.71 3.77
CA ILE A 339 27.06 16.00 4.96
C ILE A 339 27.19 14.85 5.99
N ARG A 340 27.77 15.16 7.15
CA ARG A 340 27.90 14.23 8.29
C ARG A 340 26.68 14.29 9.20
N GLY A 341 26.55 13.33 10.12
CA GLY A 341 25.51 13.34 11.15
C GLY A 341 24.09 12.94 10.70
N LEU A 342 23.92 12.56 9.42
CA LEU A 342 22.67 12.00 8.91
C LEU A 342 22.74 10.47 8.93
N SER A 343 22.68 9.84 10.10
CA SER A 343 22.56 8.37 10.21
C SER A 343 21.13 7.93 9.94
N THR A 344 20.93 6.67 9.53
CA THR A 344 19.58 6.12 9.30
C THR A 344 18.78 6.08 10.61
N GLN A 345 19.45 5.75 11.72
CA GLN A 345 18.86 5.75 13.06
C GLN A 345 18.42 7.15 13.49
N TYR A 346 19.22 8.19 13.21
CA TYR A 346 18.85 9.57 13.51
C TYR A 346 17.59 10.00 12.75
N ILE A 347 17.54 9.71 11.45
CA ILE A 347 16.38 10.03 10.60
C ILE A 347 15.15 9.26 11.09
N SER A 348 15.28 7.96 11.36
CA SER A 348 14.19 7.12 11.87
C SER A 348 13.62 7.64 13.20
N ARG A 349 14.48 8.06 14.14
CA ARG A 349 14.01 8.69 15.40
C ARG A 349 13.19 9.95 15.17
N ILE A 350 13.64 10.83 14.26
CA ILE A 350 12.88 12.06 13.93
C ILE A 350 11.56 11.70 13.25
N PHE A 351 11.59 10.75 12.32
CA PHE A 351 10.42 10.29 11.59
C PHE A 351 9.35 9.76 12.55
N ILE A 352 9.70 8.78 13.40
CA ILE A 352 8.77 8.17 14.38
C ILE A 352 8.23 9.24 15.34
N LYS A 353 9.09 10.12 15.86
CA LYS A 353 8.66 11.22 16.73
C LYS A 353 7.65 12.15 16.03
N THR A 354 7.89 12.48 14.77
CA THR A 354 7.01 13.34 13.97
C THR A 354 5.69 12.65 13.69
N GLU A 355 5.72 11.37 13.31
CA GLU A 355 4.54 10.55 13.07
C GLU A 355 3.66 10.43 14.33
N MET A 356 4.25 10.13 15.49
CA MET A 356 3.54 10.07 16.77
C MET A 356 2.84 11.39 17.11
N LEU A 357 3.48 12.53 16.83
CA LEU A 357 2.90 13.85 17.07
C LEU A 357 1.72 14.17 16.13
N LEU A 358 1.76 13.68 14.89
CA LEU A 358 0.63 13.86 13.96
C LEU A 358 -0.54 12.95 14.33
N LYS A 359 -0.27 11.68 14.64
CA LYS A 359 -1.30 10.72 15.08
C LYS A 359 -1.93 11.09 16.42
N SER A 360 -1.21 11.75 17.34
CA SER A 360 -1.79 12.20 18.61
C SER A 360 -2.62 13.47 18.50
N ARG A 361 -2.30 14.36 17.53
CA ARG A 361 -3.09 15.57 17.29
C ARG A 361 -4.50 15.27 16.82
N SER A 362 -4.70 14.27 15.96
CA SER A 362 -6.05 13.84 15.54
C SER A 362 -6.91 13.37 16.72
N VAL A 363 -6.28 12.82 17.77
CA VAL A 363 -6.95 12.40 19.01
C VAL A 363 -7.31 13.61 19.89
N LEU A 364 -6.43 14.61 20.01
CA LEU A 364 -6.65 15.77 20.88
C LEU A 364 -7.61 16.84 20.31
N THR A 365 -7.75 16.92 18.98
CA THR A 365 -8.78 17.77 18.34
C THR A 365 -10.17 17.16 18.36
N SER A 366 -10.28 15.86 18.70
CA SER A 366 -11.55 15.16 18.93
C SER A 366 -11.89 15.30 20.42
N GLY A 367 -12.61 16.36 20.78
CA GLY A 367 -12.82 16.77 22.17
C GLY A 367 -13.50 15.70 23.05
N SER A 368 -12.80 15.23 24.08
CA SER A 368 -13.40 14.71 25.32
C SER A 368 -12.37 14.74 26.45
N LYS A 369 -12.43 15.80 27.25
CA LYS A 369 -11.74 15.89 28.55
C LYS A 369 -12.70 15.39 29.63
N GLN A 370 -12.71 14.09 29.93
CA GLN A 370 -13.07 13.59 31.26
C GLN A 370 -12.78 12.08 31.36
N LEU A 371 -11.91 11.72 32.30
CA LEU A 371 -11.73 10.33 32.75
C LEU A 371 -12.58 10.17 34.01
N ILE A 372 -13.64 9.36 33.93
CA ILE A 372 -14.47 8.99 35.09
C ILE A 372 -13.98 7.62 35.60
N LYS A 373 -13.66 7.57 36.90
CA LYS A 373 -13.26 6.38 37.67
C LYS A 373 -14.41 5.37 37.80
N SER A 374 -14.07 4.10 37.73
CA SER A 374 -14.93 2.93 37.89
C SER A 374 -15.42 2.71 39.33
N ARG A 375 -16.68 2.26 39.47
CA ARG A 375 -17.25 1.63 40.67
C ARG A 375 -17.80 0.25 40.30
N SER A 376 -17.64 -0.67 41.25
CA SER A 376 -17.73 -2.13 41.17
C SER A 376 -19.16 -2.70 41.08
N SER A 377 -19.19 -3.92 40.54
CA SER A 377 -20.18 -5.01 40.57
C SER A 377 -21.34 -4.95 41.57
N ASP A 378 -22.55 -5.28 41.09
CA ASP A 378 -23.35 -6.43 41.55
C ASP A 378 -24.59 -6.64 40.65
N ASN A 379 -25.03 -7.90 40.52
CA ASN A 379 -26.22 -8.42 39.81
C ASN A 379 -25.99 -9.01 38.39
N LEU A 380 -25.78 -10.33 38.34
CA LEU A 380 -26.13 -11.16 37.17
C LEU A 380 -27.63 -11.56 37.25
N PRO A 381 -28.39 -11.59 36.15
CA PRO A 381 -29.65 -12.31 36.08
C PRO A 381 -29.52 -13.69 35.41
N THR A 382 -30.22 -14.67 35.98
CA THR A 382 -30.45 -16.03 35.48
C THR A 382 -31.66 -16.11 34.53
N SER A 383 -31.85 -17.31 33.96
CA SER A 383 -32.60 -17.77 32.80
C SER A 383 -34.12 -17.49 32.68
N GLN A 384 -34.68 -16.41 33.21
CA GLN A 384 -36.15 -16.19 33.23
C GLN A 384 -36.69 -14.94 32.49
N SER A 385 -35.87 -14.12 31.84
CA SER A 385 -36.37 -12.92 31.13
C SER A 385 -36.47 -13.12 29.61
N GLN A 386 -37.26 -14.11 29.17
CA GLN A 386 -37.59 -14.38 27.76
C GLN A 386 -38.90 -13.71 27.28
N VAL A 387 -39.51 -12.83 28.06
CA VAL A 387 -40.80 -12.22 27.70
C VAL A 387 -40.60 -10.71 27.58
N ASN A 388 -40.25 -10.26 26.36
CA ASN A 388 -40.58 -8.97 25.73
C ASN A 388 -39.59 -8.74 24.57
N ILE A 389 -39.91 -9.23 23.37
CA ILE A 389 -39.24 -8.81 22.13
C ILE A 389 -40.24 -7.90 21.41
N GLN A 390 -39.91 -6.61 21.31
CA GLN A 390 -40.69 -5.63 20.55
C GLN A 390 -39.92 -5.28 19.28
N MET A 391 -40.56 -5.48 18.13
CA MET A 391 -39.99 -5.28 16.80
C MET A 391 -39.87 -3.80 16.45
N MET A 392 -38.71 -3.37 15.95
CA MET A 392 -38.60 -2.18 15.09
C MET A 392 -37.67 -2.47 13.92
N SER A 393 -38.24 -2.76 12.75
CA SER A 393 -37.50 -2.83 11.49
C SER A 393 -37.65 -1.49 10.75
N HIS A 394 -36.53 -0.84 10.43
CA HIS A 394 -36.48 0.15 9.36
C HIS A 394 -35.33 -0.19 8.42
N THR A 395 -35.53 -1.14 7.52
CA THR A 395 -34.86 -1.18 6.22
C THR A 395 -35.77 -1.91 5.23
N LEU A 396 -36.20 -1.18 4.19
CA LEU A 396 -36.99 -1.72 3.08
C LEU A 396 -36.16 -2.77 2.33
N THR A 397 -36.66 -4.01 2.29
CA THR A 397 -36.06 -5.14 1.60
C THR A 397 -36.37 -5.08 0.10
N ILE A 398 -35.34 -4.96 -0.73
CA ILE A 398 -35.45 -5.39 -2.13
C ILE A 398 -35.26 -6.92 -2.13
N ARG A 399 -36.33 -7.65 -2.42
CA ARG A 399 -36.30 -9.11 -2.60
C ARG A 399 -35.49 -9.45 -3.85
N GLU A 400 -34.28 -9.98 -3.69
CA GLU A 400 -33.60 -10.71 -4.76
C GLU A 400 -34.29 -12.07 -4.94
N LYS A 401 -35.13 -12.18 -5.98
CA LYS A 401 -35.62 -13.45 -6.52
C LYS A 401 -34.45 -14.12 -7.26
N LEU A 402 -33.77 -15.06 -6.61
CA LEU A 402 -32.95 -16.04 -7.33
C LEU A 402 -33.87 -17.14 -7.87
N HIS A 403 -33.83 -17.33 -9.19
CA HIS A 403 -34.53 -18.40 -9.90
C HIS A 403 -34.10 -19.76 -9.35
N SER A 404 -35.10 -20.51 -8.88
CA SER A 404 -35.03 -21.93 -8.56
C SER A 404 -34.90 -22.77 -9.82
N GLU A 405 -33.93 -23.69 -9.86
CA GLU A 405 -34.08 -25.10 -10.27
C GLU A 405 -32.70 -25.78 -10.47
N SER A 406 -32.03 -26.07 -9.36
CA SER A 406 -31.17 -27.27 -9.17
C SER A 406 -30.54 -27.16 -7.81
N CYS A 407 -31.00 -27.99 -6.87
CA CYS A 407 -30.23 -28.59 -5.77
C CYS A 407 -31.20 -29.37 -4.86
N ARG A 408 -31.91 -30.35 -5.45
CA ARG A 408 -32.33 -31.51 -4.69
C ARG A 408 -31.15 -32.46 -4.70
N ASN A 409 -30.31 -32.40 -3.66
CA ASN A 409 -29.61 -33.53 -3.04
C ASN A 409 -28.65 -32.99 -1.97
N LEU A 410 -28.75 -33.58 -0.77
CA LEU A 410 -27.93 -33.29 0.39
C LEU A 410 -26.44 -33.54 0.05
N GLY A 411 -25.59 -32.53 0.20
CA GLY A 411 -24.13 -32.69 0.04
C GLY A 411 -23.31 -31.41 -0.19
N GLU A 412 -23.91 -30.29 -0.63
CA GLU A 412 -23.16 -29.06 -0.94
C GLU A 412 -23.75 -27.85 -0.20
N LYS A 413 -23.39 -27.67 1.08
CA LYS A 413 -23.82 -26.52 1.90
C LYS A 413 -22.94 -25.29 1.71
N SER A 414 -22.73 -24.87 0.46
CA SER A 414 -22.18 -23.54 0.17
C SER A 414 -22.84 -23.02 -1.10
N PRO A 415 -23.50 -21.84 -1.08
CA PRO A 415 -23.89 -21.22 -2.32
C PRO A 415 -22.64 -21.04 -3.20
N GLY A 416 -22.75 -21.36 -4.49
CA GLY A 416 -21.67 -21.18 -5.45
C GLY A 416 -21.12 -19.75 -5.42
N HIS A 417 -19.89 -19.56 -5.90
CA HIS A 417 -19.28 -18.24 -5.98
C HIS A 417 -20.24 -17.30 -6.73
N ARG A 418 -20.63 -16.17 -6.13
CA ARG A 418 -21.26 -15.11 -6.93
C ARG A 418 -20.31 -14.82 -8.07
N ALA A 419 -20.80 -14.87 -9.31
CA ALA A 419 -20.07 -14.32 -10.44
C ALA A 419 -19.61 -12.91 -10.04
N ILE A 420 -18.38 -12.54 -10.40
CA ILE A 420 -17.78 -11.23 -10.09
C ILE A 420 -18.55 -10.16 -10.88
N ALA A 421 -19.74 -9.84 -10.39
CA ALA A 421 -20.54 -8.74 -10.89
C ALA A 421 -20.01 -7.48 -10.20
N MET A 422 -19.20 -6.73 -10.94
CA MET A 422 -19.00 -5.29 -10.74
C MET A 422 -18.59 -4.87 -9.31
N GLY A 423 -17.32 -5.12 -8.95
CA GLY A 423 -16.72 -4.52 -7.76
C GLY A 423 -15.60 -5.36 -7.15
N VAL A 424 -14.42 -4.76 -7.02
CA VAL A 424 -13.32 -5.31 -6.22
C VAL A 424 -13.71 -5.17 -4.74
N TYR A 425 -13.90 -6.27 -4.00
CA TYR A 425 -14.22 -6.20 -2.57
C TYR A 425 -13.11 -5.43 -1.82
N PRO A 426 -13.42 -4.51 -0.90
CA PRO A 426 -12.43 -3.65 -0.22
C PRO A 426 -11.57 -4.39 0.84
N ILE A 427 -11.20 -5.65 0.59
CA ILE A 427 -10.42 -6.53 1.47
C ILE A 427 -8.95 -6.64 1.16
N HIS A 428 -8.49 -6.01 0.08
CA HIS A 428 -7.13 -6.19 -0.41
C HIS A 428 -6.05 -5.73 0.58
N ASN A 429 -6.41 -4.83 1.50
CA ASN A 429 -5.52 -4.29 2.54
C ASN A 429 -5.74 -4.93 3.92
N LEU A 430 -6.66 -5.89 4.04
CA LEU A 430 -7.03 -6.49 5.32
C LEU A 430 -6.02 -7.58 5.71
N LYS A 431 -5.09 -7.23 6.60
CA LYS A 431 -4.08 -8.16 7.15
C LYS A 431 -4.64 -8.82 8.41
N SER A 432 -5.51 -9.80 8.22
CA SER A 432 -6.04 -10.57 9.35
C SER A 432 -4.99 -11.52 9.92
N GLN A 433 -4.69 -11.39 11.21
CA GLN A 433 -3.90 -12.36 11.97
C GLN A 433 -4.69 -13.65 12.22
N ALA A 434 -6.03 -13.55 12.29
CA ALA A 434 -6.90 -14.70 12.46
C ALA A 434 -6.92 -15.60 11.20
N CYS A 435 -6.69 -15.05 10.01
CA CYS A 435 -6.58 -15.84 8.78
C CYS A 435 -5.16 -16.35 8.47
N LYS A 436 -4.13 -15.99 9.26
CA LYS A 436 -2.75 -16.44 9.02
C LYS A 436 -2.59 -17.92 9.24
N ASN A 437 -2.09 -18.66 8.26
CA ASN A 437 -1.54 -19.98 8.51
C ASN A 437 -0.12 -19.85 9.09
N GLU A 438 0.09 -20.40 10.29
CA GLU A 438 1.46 -20.58 10.78
C GLU A 438 2.03 -21.80 10.08
N ASP A 439 3.17 -21.62 9.41
CA ASP A 439 3.96 -22.73 8.88
C ASP A 439 4.16 -23.74 10.01
N HIS A 440 3.62 -24.95 9.83
CA HIS A 440 4.13 -26.09 10.57
C HIS A 440 5.65 -26.08 10.35
N PHE A 441 6.41 -25.94 11.43
CA PHE A 441 7.82 -26.32 11.48
C PHE A 441 7.90 -27.83 11.21
N GLY A 442 7.69 -28.21 9.95
CA GLY A 442 7.90 -29.54 9.43
C GLY A 442 9.40 -29.71 9.26
N LEU A 443 9.96 -30.66 10.00
CA LEU A 443 11.27 -31.23 9.72
C LEU A 443 11.42 -31.47 8.21
N PRO A 444 12.58 -31.14 7.61
CA PRO A 444 12.79 -31.35 6.19
C PRO A 444 12.72 -32.85 5.88
N GLY A 445 11.63 -33.30 5.25
CA GLY A 445 11.51 -34.70 4.78
C GLY A 445 10.11 -35.30 4.66
N THR A 446 9.07 -34.74 5.27
CA THR A 446 7.72 -35.34 5.18
C THR A 446 6.88 -34.72 4.07
N LYS A 447 6.78 -35.45 2.96
CA LYS A 447 5.82 -35.20 1.88
C LYS A 447 4.40 -35.56 2.33
N ASN A 448 3.77 -34.73 3.16
CA ASN A 448 2.32 -34.72 3.29
C ASN A 448 1.79 -33.40 2.75
N PHE A 449 1.31 -33.45 1.51
CA PHE A 449 0.58 -32.40 0.81
C PHE A 449 -0.76 -32.13 1.54
N ILE A 450 -0.70 -31.43 2.67
CA ILE A 450 -1.89 -30.73 3.18
C ILE A 450 -1.95 -29.42 2.41
N LYS A 451 -3.04 -29.22 1.66
CA LYS A 451 -3.28 -28.06 0.81
C LYS A 451 -3.28 -26.79 1.68
N THR A 452 -2.12 -26.14 1.80
CA THR A 452 -1.97 -24.89 2.58
C THR A 452 -2.74 -23.78 1.87
N TRP A 453 -3.87 -23.39 2.43
CA TRP A 453 -4.67 -22.27 1.91
C TRP A 453 -3.97 -20.96 2.26
N THR A 454 -4.13 -19.95 1.40
CA THR A 454 -3.60 -18.61 1.69
C THR A 454 -4.65 -17.77 2.43
N ASP A 455 -4.22 -16.90 3.35
CA ASP A 455 -5.09 -15.98 4.12
C ASP A 455 -6.14 -15.27 3.25
N ARG A 456 -5.79 -14.98 1.98
CA ARG A 456 -6.66 -14.32 1.01
C ARG A 456 -7.86 -15.15 0.57
N GLN A 457 -7.76 -16.47 0.54
CA GLN A 457 -8.89 -17.34 0.16
C GLN A 457 -9.96 -17.37 1.25
N PHE A 458 -9.56 -17.30 2.52
CA PHE A 458 -10.48 -17.17 3.65
C PHE A 458 -11.24 -15.85 3.62
N LEU A 459 -10.54 -14.73 3.44
CA LEU A 459 -11.16 -13.42 3.33
C LEU A 459 -12.07 -13.30 2.10
N PHE A 460 -11.67 -13.82 0.94
CA PHE A 460 -12.54 -13.79 -0.25
C PHE A 460 -13.83 -14.59 -0.06
N THR A 461 -13.71 -15.79 0.52
CA THR A 461 -14.88 -16.64 0.83
C THR A 461 -15.83 -15.89 1.76
N LEU A 462 -15.30 -15.32 2.85
CA LEU A 462 -16.09 -14.60 3.85
C LEU A 462 -16.78 -13.37 3.25
N TRP A 463 -16.12 -12.61 2.38
CA TRP A 463 -16.72 -11.44 1.73
C TRP A 463 -17.83 -11.79 0.75
N SER A 464 -17.71 -12.92 0.06
CA SER A 464 -18.80 -13.43 -0.78
C SER A 464 -20.06 -13.77 0.02
N TRP A 465 -19.93 -14.00 1.34
CA TRP A 465 -21.04 -14.32 2.24
C TRP A 465 -21.72 -13.10 2.87
N LEU A 466 -21.09 -11.93 2.85
CA LEU A 466 -21.68 -10.70 3.39
C LEU A 466 -22.90 -10.24 2.56
N PRO A 467 -23.84 -9.49 3.17
CA PRO A 467 -24.92 -8.84 2.42
C PRO A 467 -24.32 -7.91 1.35
N VAL A 468 -24.87 -7.94 0.13
CA VAL A 468 -24.32 -7.22 -1.04
C VAL A 468 -23.99 -5.76 -0.72
N ARG A 469 -24.91 -5.05 -0.05
CA ARG A 469 -24.71 -3.65 0.34
C ARG A 469 -23.45 -3.42 1.19
N ILE A 470 -23.10 -4.36 2.05
CA ILE A 470 -21.95 -4.26 2.96
C ILE A 470 -20.64 -4.49 2.22
N THR A 471 -20.67 -5.25 1.14
CA THR A 471 -19.48 -5.53 0.33
C THR A 471 -18.90 -4.29 -0.36
N MET A 472 -19.64 -3.17 -0.38
CA MET A 472 -19.20 -1.88 -0.92
C MET A 472 -18.52 -0.98 0.14
N TYR A 473 -18.61 -1.33 1.43
CA TYR A 473 -18.07 -0.53 2.53
C TYR A 473 -16.64 -0.95 2.88
N GLN A 474 -15.80 0.01 3.24
CA GLN A 474 -14.42 -0.27 3.64
C GLN A 474 -14.40 -0.93 5.02
N PRO A 475 -13.87 -2.16 5.17
CA PRO A 475 -13.67 -2.75 6.48
C PRO A 475 -12.55 -2.03 7.23
N VAL A 476 -12.79 -1.74 8.50
CA VAL A 476 -11.86 -1.11 9.43
C VAL A 476 -11.69 -2.01 10.64
N LEU A 477 -10.46 -2.36 11.00
CA LEU A 477 -10.18 -3.10 12.22
C LEU A 477 -10.51 -2.22 13.43
N LEU A 478 -11.59 -2.57 14.13
CA LEU A 478 -12.04 -1.86 15.32
C LEU A 478 -11.31 -2.37 16.55
N TYR A 479 -11.16 -3.69 16.66
CA TYR A 479 -10.61 -4.36 17.82
C TYR A 479 -9.79 -5.58 17.40
N THR A 480 -8.67 -5.80 18.08
CA THR A 480 -7.90 -7.03 18.00
C THR A 480 -7.22 -7.30 19.34
N THR A 481 -7.21 -8.56 19.80
CA THR A 481 -6.55 -8.93 21.06
C THR A 481 -5.03 -8.71 21.04
N GLU A 482 -4.42 -8.75 19.85
CA GLU A 482 -2.98 -8.52 19.66
C GLU A 482 -2.55 -7.08 19.96
N GLU A 483 -3.39 -6.09 19.61
CA GLU A 483 -3.07 -4.66 19.80
C GLU A 483 -3.74 -4.06 21.04
N HIS A 484 -4.93 -4.56 21.39
CA HIS A 484 -5.80 -3.94 22.38
C HIS A 484 -5.92 -4.73 23.69
N GLY A 485 -5.25 -5.89 23.78
CA GLY A 485 -5.32 -6.80 24.92
C GLY A 485 -6.62 -7.61 24.95
N CYS A 486 -6.85 -8.36 26.03
CA CYS A 486 -7.98 -9.28 26.14
C CYS A 486 -8.94 -8.81 27.25
N SER A 487 -9.79 -7.81 26.94
CA SER A 487 -10.77 -7.27 27.89
C SER A 487 -12.07 -6.86 27.19
N LEU A 488 -13.21 -7.37 27.66
CA LEU A 488 -14.53 -6.94 27.16
C LEU A 488 -14.78 -5.45 27.32
N THR A 489 -14.21 -4.80 28.34
CA THR A 489 -14.34 -3.35 28.52
C THR A 489 -13.69 -2.61 27.34
N THR A 490 -12.47 -3.00 26.97
CA THR A 490 -11.76 -2.42 25.82
C THR A 490 -12.47 -2.72 24.51
N PHE A 491 -13.03 -3.94 24.38
CA PHE A 491 -13.86 -4.31 23.24
C PHE A 491 -15.04 -3.35 23.09
N TYR A 492 -15.85 -3.14 24.13
CA TYR A 492 -17.04 -2.28 24.01
C TYR A 492 -16.70 -0.83 23.70
N VAL A 493 -15.67 -0.26 24.34
CA VAL A 493 -15.22 1.13 24.08
C VAL A 493 -14.92 1.38 22.60
N ARG A 494 -14.47 0.36 21.88
CA ARG A 494 -14.07 0.49 20.47
C ARG A 494 -15.15 0.05 19.49
N VAL A 495 -15.99 -0.90 19.87
CA VAL A 495 -16.90 -1.58 18.94
C VAL A 495 -18.35 -1.11 19.09
N GLU A 496 -18.78 -0.60 20.25
CA GLU A 496 -20.21 -0.50 20.57
C GLU A 496 -21.06 0.42 19.70
N GLN A 497 -20.46 1.41 19.07
CA GLN A 497 -21.15 2.37 18.20
C GLN A 497 -21.22 1.93 16.73
N HIS A 498 -20.52 0.85 16.37
CA HIS A 498 -20.40 0.38 14.99
C HIS A 498 -21.49 -0.64 14.64
N GLU A 499 -22.03 -0.51 13.43
CA GLU A 499 -23.04 -1.38 12.85
C GLU A 499 -22.91 -1.39 11.31
N PRO A 500 -22.92 -2.56 10.66
CA PRO A 500 -22.77 -3.90 11.24
C PRO A 500 -21.31 -4.16 11.66
N THR A 501 -21.04 -5.28 12.32
CA THR A 501 -19.68 -5.72 12.66
C THR A 501 -19.40 -7.16 12.22
N LEU A 502 -18.17 -7.44 11.84
CA LEU A 502 -17.69 -8.78 11.49
C LEU A 502 -16.69 -9.23 12.53
N LEU A 503 -17.05 -10.27 13.29
CA LEU A 503 -16.27 -10.84 14.36
C LEU A 503 -15.61 -12.13 13.89
N MET A 504 -14.29 -12.24 14.05
CA MET A 504 -13.51 -13.40 13.61
C MET A 504 -12.57 -13.88 14.71
N ILE A 505 -12.64 -15.18 14.98
CA ILE A 505 -11.88 -15.86 16.02
C ILE A 505 -10.92 -16.83 15.37
N LYS A 506 -9.66 -16.76 15.78
CA LYS A 506 -8.68 -17.84 15.61
C LYS A 506 -8.37 -18.44 16.97
N THR A 507 -8.52 -19.75 17.08
CA THR A 507 -8.23 -20.49 18.32
C THR A 507 -6.74 -20.85 18.42
N CYS A 508 -6.30 -21.29 19.60
CA CYS A 508 -4.97 -21.87 19.80
C CYS A 508 -4.76 -23.19 19.02
N ASN A 509 -5.85 -23.89 18.67
CA ASN A 509 -5.83 -25.11 17.84
C ASN A 509 -5.96 -24.82 16.33
N ASN A 510 -5.86 -23.53 15.93
CA ASN A 510 -5.95 -23.03 14.56
C ASN A 510 -7.30 -23.17 13.85
N GLU A 511 -8.40 -23.46 14.57
CA GLU A 511 -9.74 -23.27 14.00
C GLU A 511 -10.00 -21.79 13.74
N VAL A 512 -10.72 -21.50 12.64
CA VAL A 512 -11.07 -20.14 12.25
C VAL A 512 -12.56 -20.08 11.96
N PHE A 513 -13.30 -19.36 12.80
CA PHE A 513 -14.75 -19.19 12.70
C PHE A 513 -15.17 -17.85 13.28
N GLY A 514 -16.44 -17.49 13.13
CA GLY A 514 -16.91 -16.20 13.61
C GLY A 514 -18.35 -15.91 13.23
N ALA A 515 -18.71 -14.62 13.32
CA ALA A 515 -20.06 -14.16 13.07
C ALA A 515 -20.08 -12.79 12.39
N TYR A 516 -21.02 -12.61 11.46
CA TYR A 516 -21.46 -11.29 11.04
C TYR A 516 -22.61 -10.86 11.95
N CYS A 517 -22.42 -9.73 12.63
CA CYS A 517 -23.32 -9.18 13.64
C CYS A 517 -24.05 -7.97 13.07
N SER A 518 -25.37 -8.06 12.96
CA SER A 518 -26.18 -7.07 12.26
C SER A 518 -26.45 -5.78 13.03
N SER A 519 -26.41 -5.82 14.37
CA SER A 519 -26.78 -4.70 15.26
C SER A 519 -25.59 -4.09 16.01
N ARG A 520 -25.78 -2.87 16.55
CA ARG A 520 -24.79 -2.22 17.43
C ARG A 520 -24.64 -2.97 18.75
N TRP A 521 -23.41 -3.11 19.25
CA TRP A 521 -23.21 -3.69 20.59
C TRP A 521 -23.66 -2.78 21.73
N PHE A 522 -23.96 -1.49 21.45
CA PHE A 522 -24.61 -0.60 22.41
C PHE A 522 -26.03 -1.08 22.78
N GLU A 523 -26.70 -1.86 21.92
CA GLU A 523 -28.06 -2.36 22.17
C GLU A 523 -28.17 -3.21 23.44
N ARG A 524 -27.06 -3.82 23.91
CA ARG A 524 -26.99 -4.51 25.21
C ARG A 524 -27.41 -3.66 26.41
N ASN A 525 -27.34 -2.33 26.27
CA ASN A 525 -27.70 -1.38 27.31
C ASN A 525 -29.12 -0.83 27.16
N VAL A 526 -29.82 -1.15 26.06
CA VAL A 526 -31.19 -0.69 25.81
C VAL A 526 -32.13 -1.36 26.80
N LYS A 527 -33.00 -0.55 27.38
CA LYS A 527 -34.02 -0.97 28.33
C LYS A 527 -35.39 -0.79 27.71
N ASP A 528 -36.29 -1.74 27.99
CA ASP A 528 -37.70 -1.61 27.62
C ASP A 528 -38.40 -0.52 28.44
N ASP A 529 -39.66 -0.23 28.11
CA ASP A 529 -40.50 0.76 28.81
C ASP A 529 -40.67 0.46 30.31
N LYS A 530 -40.36 -0.78 30.74
CA LYS A 530 -40.40 -1.25 32.13
C LYS A 530 -39.03 -1.16 32.81
N GLY A 531 -38.01 -0.63 32.14
CA GLY A 531 -36.65 -0.46 32.64
C GLY A 531 -35.81 -1.75 32.67
N GLN A 532 -36.32 -2.85 32.11
CA GLN A 532 -35.62 -4.13 32.02
C GLN A 532 -34.73 -4.15 30.79
N ARG A 533 -33.52 -4.70 30.92
CA ARG A 533 -32.60 -4.84 29.78
C ARG A 533 -33.11 -5.93 28.85
N GLN A 534 -33.06 -5.66 27.55
CA GLN A 534 -33.35 -6.68 26.55
C GLN A 534 -32.27 -7.77 26.60
N ALA A 535 -32.69 -9.03 26.74
CA ALA A 535 -31.76 -10.15 26.91
C ALA A 535 -31.01 -10.50 25.61
N TYR A 536 -31.69 -10.39 24.46
CA TYR A 536 -31.14 -10.68 23.14
C TYR A 536 -31.50 -9.56 22.16
N PHE A 537 -30.54 -9.17 21.32
CA PHE A 537 -30.64 -8.14 20.30
C PHE A 537 -30.05 -8.66 18.97
N GLY A 538 -30.13 -7.87 17.90
CA GLY A 538 -29.78 -8.31 16.55
C GLY A 538 -30.98 -8.59 15.66
N THR A 539 -30.70 -8.77 14.36
CA THR A 539 -31.70 -9.09 13.33
C THR A 539 -31.39 -10.40 12.62
N GLY A 540 -32.33 -10.88 11.80
CA GLY A 540 -32.18 -12.06 10.94
C GLY A 540 -31.07 -11.99 9.89
N GLU A 541 -30.38 -10.85 9.75
CA GLU A 541 -29.19 -10.73 8.91
C GLU A 541 -27.90 -11.21 9.58
N THR A 542 -27.92 -11.42 10.90
CA THR A 542 -26.81 -12.06 11.62
C THR A 542 -26.61 -13.46 11.07
N PHE A 543 -25.36 -13.88 10.89
CA PHE A 543 -25.04 -15.26 10.49
C PHE A 543 -23.70 -15.70 11.07
N LEU A 544 -23.54 -17.00 11.26
CA LEU A 544 -22.27 -17.60 11.67
C LEU A 544 -21.52 -18.13 10.46
N PHE A 545 -20.22 -18.28 10.60
CA PHE A 545 -19.39 -18.93 9.60
C PHE A 545 -18.26 -19.72 10.22
N SER A 546 -17.84 -20.77 9.53
CA SER A 546 -16.58 -21.48 9.76
C SER A 546 -15.74 -21.42 8.49
N LEU A 547 -14.44 -21.19 8.64
CA LEU A 547 -13.46 -21.12 7.55
C LEU A 547 -12.48 -22.29 7.60
N TYR A 548 -12.18 -22.78 8.80
CA TYR A 548 -11.33 -23.95 9.04
C TYR A 548 -11.77 -24.66 10.34
N PRO A 549 -11.90 -26.01 10.37
CA PRO A 549 -11.46 -26.97 9.35
C PRO A 549 -12.39 -27.11 8.13
N GLU A 550 -13.68 -26.83 8.29
CA GLU A 550 -14.68 -26.92 7.21
C GLU A 550 -15.28 -25.54 6.91
N ARG A 551 -15.40 -25.21 5.62
CA ARG A 551 -16.00 -23.94 5.18
C ARG A 551 -17.51 -24.06 5.14
N ALA A 552 -18.19 -23.30 5.99
CA ALA A 552 -19.64 -23.29 6.06
C ALA A 552 -20.16 -21.91 6.45
N LYS A 553 -21.30 -21.51 5.86
CA LYS A 553 -22.10 -20.37 6.28
C LYS A 553 -23.38 -20.89 6.93
N TYR A 554 -23.70 -20.38 8.11
CA TYR A 554 -24.93 -20.71 8.85
C TYR A 554 -25.82 -19.47 8.94
N PRO A 555 -26.70 -19.23 7.95
CA PRO A 555 -27.67 -18.14 8.00
C PRO A 555 -28.73 -18.38 9.09
N TRP A 556 -29.47 -17.34 9.45
CA TRP A 556 -30.65 -17.49 10.30
C TRP A 556 -31.67 -18.44 9.65
N VAL A 557 -32.22 -19.36 10.45
CA VAL A 557 -33.20 -20.35 9.97
C VAL A 557 -34.48 -19.74 9.40
N GLY A 558 -34.80 -18.49 9.75
CA GLY A 558 -36.00 -17.80 9.28
C GLY A 558 -35.92 -17.13 7.91
N ILE A 559 -34.80 -17.25 7.20
CA ILE A 559 -34.67 -16.68 5.85
C ILE A 559 -35.55 -17.41 4.82
N GLU A 560 -35.80 -18.71 5.00
CA GLU A 560 -36.54 -19.54 4.03
C GLU A 560 -38.08 -19.43 4.13
N GLY A 561 -38.59 -18.53 4.99
CA GLY A 561 -40.01 -18.15 5.01
C GLY A 561 -40.95 -19.16 5.64
N ASP A 562 -40.43 -20.13 6.40
CA ASP A 562 -41.26 -21.06 7.15
C ASP A 562 -41.96 -20.32 8.29
N LYS A 563 -43.28 -20.44 8.36
CA LYS A 563 -44.13 -19.57 9.20
C LYS A 563 -44.24 -20.01 10.66
N ASP A 564 -43.68 -21.16 11.02
CA ASP A 564 -43.76 -21.76 12.35
C ASP A 564 -42.40 -21.79 13.08
N LEU A 565 -41.70 -20.67 13.10
CA LEU A 565 -40.46 -20.53 13.88
C LEU A 565 -40.79 -20.09 15.31
N GLY A 566 -40.43 -20.92 16.29
CA GLY A 566 -40.56 -20.57 17.70
C GLY A 566 -39.63 -19.42 18.11
N HIS A 567 -40.00 -18.64 19.13
CA HIS A 567 -39.20 -17.52 19.65
C HIS A 567 -37.74 -17.89 20.02
N SER A 568 -37.46 -19.18 20.28
CA SER A 568 -36.10 -19.68 20.51
C SER A 568 -35.16 -19.57 19.30
N SER A 569 -35.70 -19.33 18.10
CA SER A 569 -34.95 -19.19 16.84
C SER A 569 -34.61 -17.74 16.49
N GLU A 570 -34.95 -16.77 17.35
CA GLU A 570 -34.69 -15.33 17.17
C GLU A 570 -33.69 -14.79 18.22
N LEU A 571 -32.84 -15.66 18.76
CA LEU A 571 -31.87 -15.35 19.80
C LEU A 571 -30.50 -15.05 19.18
N PHE A 572 -30.38 -13.91 18.50
CA PHE A 572 -29.21 -13.59 17.66
C PHE A 572 -27.95 -13.23 18.43
N MET A 573 -27.99 -12.23 19.30
CA MET A 573 -26.84 -11.73 20.04
C MET A 573 -27.25 -11.40 21.48
N ALA A 574 -26.40 -11.71 22.45
CA ALA A 574 -26.56 -11.31 23.84
C ALA A 574 -25.19 -10.94 24.42
N ALA A 575 -25.11 -9.92 25.25
CA ALA A 575 -23.84 -9.41 25.76
C ALA A 575 -24.04 -8.66 27.07
N ASP A 576 -23.09 -8.78 27.98
CA ASP A 576 -23.02 -7.96 29.20
C ASP A 576 -21.56 -7.63 29.55
N SER A 577 -21.30 -7.15 30.77
CA SER A 577 -19.93 -6.82 31.20
C SER A 577 -19.00 -8.03 31.36
N LYS A 578 -19.55 -9.25 31.38
CA LYS A 578 -18.86 -10.51 31.70
C LYS A 578 -18.89 -11.54 30.57
N MET A 579 -19.78 -11.42 29.60
CA MET A 579 -19.86 -12.36 28.49
C MET A 579 -20.34 -11.73 27.18
N ILE A 580 -20.01 -12.40 26.09
CA ILE A 580 -20.60 -12.21 24.76
C ILE A 580 -21.14 -13.56 24.29
N THR A 581 -22.35 -13.57 23.73
CA THR A 581 -22.99 -14.71 23.09
C THR A 581 -23.54 -14.33 21.72
N ILE A 582 -23.32 -15.19 20.72
CA ILE A 582 -23.90 -15.06 19.38
C ILE A 582 -24.54 -16.41 19.02
N GLY A 583 -25.84 -16.39 18.75
CA GLY A 583 -26.67 -17.56 18.45
C GLY A 583 -27.09 -18.32 19.70
N GLY A 584 -28.39 -18.28 20.00
CA GLY A 584 -29.03 -18.95 21.13
C GLY A 584 -30.11 -19.95 20.72
N GLY A 585 -30.78 -20.49 21.73
CA GLY A 585 -31.88 -21.45 21.59
C GLY A 585 -31.37 -22.89 21.67
N GLU A 586 -31.36 -23.45 22.89
CA GLU A 586 -30.82 -24.79 23.20
C GLU A 586 -29.29 -24.96 23.00
N GLY A 587 -28.55 -23.89 23.32
CA GLY A 587 -27.09 -23.84 23.29
C GLY A 587 -26.62 -22.44 22.93
N GLN A 588 -25.31 -22.18 23.01
CA GLN A 588 -24.68 -20.96 22.53
C GLN A 588 -23.74 -21.29 21.39
N ALA A 589 -23.98 -20.73 20.20
CA ALA A 589 -23.13 -21.05 19.05
C ALA A 589 -21.73 -20.46 19.17
N ILE A 590 -21.61 -19.24 19.70
CA ILE A 590 -20.35 -18.67 20.16
C ILE A 590 -20.61 -18.03 21.52
N TRP A 591 -19.90 -18.47 22.54
CA TRP A 591 -19.85 -17.84 23.86
C TRP A 591 -18.39 -17.48 24.18
N MET A 592 -18.15 -16.31 24.77
CA MET A 592 -16.83 -15.85 25.21
C MET A 592 -16.89 -15.22 26.59
N ASP A 593 -15.83 -15.42 27.37
CA ASP A 593 -15.68 -14.91 28.73
C ASP A 593 -15.26 -13.43 28.81
N GLU A 594 -15.24 -12.88 30.03
CA GLU A 594 -14.93 -11.46 30.29
C GLU A 594 -13.51 -11.04 29.86
N ASN A 595 -12.61 -12.01 29.84
CA ASN A 595 -11.21 -11.84 29.50
C ASN A 595 -10.93 -12.11 28.02
N ILE A 596 -11.93 -12.44 27.20
CA ILE A 596 -11.75 -12.77 25.77
C ILE A 596 -10.58 -13.76 25.59
N ARG A 597 -10.56 -14.78 26.44
CA ARG A 597 -9.51 -15.80 26.45
C ARG A 597 -10.10 -17.18 26.24
N PHE A 598 -11.24 -17.45 26.85
CA PHE A 598 -11.92 -18.73 26.74
C PHE A 598 -13.28 -18.55 26.09
N GLY A 599 -13.64 -19.52 25.26
CA GLY A 599 -14.94 -19.57 24.63
C GLY A 599 -15.48 -20.98 24.50
N LYS A 600 -16.76 -21.05 24.20
CA LYS A 600 -17.51 -22.29 23.99
C LYS A 600 -18.38 -22.17 22.75
N THR A 601 -18.57 -23.27 22.04
CA THR A 601 -19.43 -23.38 20.85
C THR A 601 -20.28 -24.65 20.94
N ASP A 602 -21.58 -24.46 20.85
CA ASP A 602 -22.59 -25.52 20.81
C ASP A 602 -23.46 -25.38 19.55
N SER A 603 -24.36 -26.34 19.32
CA SER A 603 -25.45 -26.15 18.38
C SER A 603 -26.47 -25.14 18.91
N CYS A 604 -27.09 -24.35 18.03
CA CYS A 604 -28.19 -23.47 18.42
C CYS A 604 -29.35 -23.48 17.41
N LYS A 605 -30.57 -23.27 17.90
CA LYS A 605 -31.81 -23.19 17.09
C LYS A 605 -31.86 -21.98 16.16
N THR A 606 -31.16 -20.91 16.50
CA THR A 606 -31.16 -19.66 15.71
C THR A 606 -30.49 -19.86 14.33
N PHE A 607 -29.41 -20.63 14.26
CA PHE A 607 -28.62 -20.83 13.03
C PHE A 607 -28.58 -22.28 12.55
N ASN A 608 -29.08 -23.22 13.34
CA ASN A 608 -28.97 -24.66 13.10
C ASN A 608 -27.53 -25.09 12.76
N ASN A 609 -26.56 -24.48 13.44
CA ASN A 609 -25.14 -24.80 13.30
C ASN A 609 -24.77 -26.01 14.15
N PRO A 610 -23.79 -26.83 13.74
CA PRO A 610 -23.06 -27.69 14.66
C PRO A 610 -22.08 -26.86 15.52
N PRO A 611 -21.49 -27.44 16.59
CA PRO A 611 -20.32 -26.84 17.25
C PRO A 611 -19.25 -26.45 16.22
N LEU A 612 -18.73 -25.22 16.32
CA LEU A 612 -17.82 -24.65 15.33
C LEU A 612 -16.38 -25.17 15.45
N CYS A 613 -16.04 -25.81 16.57
CA CYS A 613 -14.81 -26.56 16.77
C CYS A 613 -15.10 -27.95 17.38
N PRO A 614 -14.26 -28.97 17.12
CA PRO A 614 -14.54 -30.35 17.56
C PRO A 614 -14.60 -30.52 19.08
N SER A 615 -13.86 -29.71 19.84
CA SER A 615 -13.78 -29.79 21.30
C SER A 615 -14.98 -29.18 22.03
N GLY A 616 -15.78 -28.34 21.35
CA GLY A 616 -16.82 -27.52 21.98
C GLY A 616 -16.25 -26.34 22.79
N ASP A 617 -15.21 -26.55 23.59
CA ASP A 617 -14.48 -25.49 24.30
C ASP A 617 -13.22 -25.07 23.53
N PHE A 618 -12.87 -23.78 23.53
CA PHE A 618 -11.70 -23.26 22.84
C PHE A 618 -11.01 -22.13 23.59
N GLU A 619 -9.68 -22.02 23.40
CA GLU A 619 -8.90 -20.86 23.82
C GLU A 619 -8.69 -19.94 22.61
N ILE A 620 -8.95 -18.65 22.80
CA ILE A 620 -8.81 -17.62 21.78
C ILE A 620 -7.34 -17.25 21.67
N ARG A 621 -6.77 -17.48 20.49
CA ARG A 621 -5.45 -16.98 20.15
C ARG A 621 -5.53 -15.54 19.68
N VAL A 622 -6.42 -15.27 18.72
CA VAL A 622 -6.68 -13.93 18.20
C VAL A 622 -8.18 -13.74 18.01
N LEU A 623 -8.73 -12.66 18.55
CA LEU A 623 -10.03 -12.13 18.17
C LEU A 623 -9.82 -10.87 17.34
N GLU A 624 -10.44 -10.77 16.17
CA GLU A 624 -10.49 -9.55 15.35
C GLU A 624 -11.94 -9.13 15.10
N VAL A 625 -12.19 -7.83 15.17
CA VAL A 625 -13.51 -7.25 14.88
C VAL A 625 -13.35 -6.14 13.86
N TYR A 626 -14.09 -6.27 12.77
CA TYR A 626 -14.12 -5.31 11.69
C TYR A 626 -15.46 -4.58 11.66
N GLY A 627 -15.42 -3.25 11.53
CA GLY A 627 -16.58 -2.42 11.21
C GLY A 627 -16.56 -2.03 9.76
N PHE A 628 -17.68 -1.53 9.26
CA PHE A 628 -17.84 -1.12 7.86
C PHE A 628 -18.09 0.38 7.78
N VAL A 629 -17.18 1.14 7.17
CA VAL A 629 -17.28 2.61 7.05
C VAL A 629 -17.60 2.96 5.61
N GLY A 630 -18.60 3.83 5.41
CA GLY A 630 -19.00 4.30 4.09
C GLY A 630 -17.90 5.15 3.47
N ILE A 631 -17.71 5.03 2.16
CA ILE A 631 -16.73 5.78 1.37
C ILE A 631 -17.13 7.26 1.31
#